data_AF-A0A8D2D7R5-F1
#
_entry.id   AF-A0A8D2D7R5-F1
#
_cell.length_a   1.000
_cell.length_b   1.000
_cell.length_c   1.000
_cell.angle_alpha   90.00
_cell.angle_beta   90.00
_cell.angle_gamma   90.00
#
_symmetry.space_group_name_H-M   'P 1'
#
loop_
_entity.id
_entity.type
_entity.pdbx_description
1 polymer ?
#
loop_
_entity_poly.entity_id
_entity_poly.type
_entity_poly.pdbx_seq_one_letter_code
_entity_poly.pdbx_strand_id
1 'polypeptide(L)'
;MKMQRTIIILWDYLHYVYKYAWCEKCCRNMPMYLFPCFRDTQIGDIVTVEEDQPLSKMVCFNLLKATSTKKKFQKFSDWMSAHFLKCNKLYLMCYALSTLLNALKTLGKDLLREKKKKKKKKPATSYIIAIIQ
;
A
#
# COMPACT_ATOMS: atom_id res chain seq x y z
N MET A 1 -6.02 -12.94 11.30
CA MET A 1 -7.48 -13.09 11.07
C MET A 1 -7.96 -14.27 11.90
N LYS A 2 -9.02 -14.08 12.69
CA LYS A 2 -9.50 -15.08 13.66
C LYS A 2 -10.64 -15.97 13.12
N MET A 3 -11.40 -15.48 12.14
CA MET A 3 -12.52 -16.19 11.51
C MET A 3 -12.13 -16.80 10.17
N GLN A 4 -12.83 -17.87 9.76
CA GLN A 4 -12.64 -18.48 8.45
C GLN A 4 -13.29 -17.61 7.36
N ARG A 5 -12.51 -17.20 6.36
CA ARG A 5 -12.96 -16.49 5.14
C ARG A 5 -13.74 -15.19 5.35
N THR A 6 -13.87 -14.70 6.58
CA THR A 6 -14.51 -13.42 6.90
C THR A 6 -13.51 -12.54 7.64
N ILE A 7 -13.45 -11.28 7.24
CA ILE A 7 -12.61 -10.26 7.85
C ILE A 7 -13.52 -9.15 8.38
N ILE A 8 -13.10 -8.53 9.48
CA ILE A 8 -13.73 -7.31 9.97
C ILE A 8 -12.91 -6.13 9.49
N ILE A 9 -13.57 -5.23 8.80
CA ILE A 9 -12.98 -4.01 8.27
C ILE A 9 -13.45 -2.84 9.12
N LEU A 10 -12.54 -1.89 9.38
CA LEU A 10 -12.85 -0.61 9.99
C LEU A 10 -13.04 0.44 8.88
N TRP A 11 -14.25 0.97 8.80
CA TRP A 11 -14.58 2.08 7.91
C TRP A 11 -14.66 3.38 8.70
N ASP A 12 -13.66 4.23 8.50
CA ASP A 12 -13.62 5.59 9.04
C ASP A 12 -14.38 6.55 8.11
N TYR A 13 -15.27 7.36 8.68
CA TYR A 13 -15.94 8.46 7.98
C TYR A 13 -16.05 9.69 8.88
N LEU A 14 -16.19 10.86 8.26
CA LEU A 14 -16.41 12.12 8.97
C LEU A 14 -17.91 12.40 8.98
N HIS A 15 -18.47 12.57 10.18
CA HIS A 15 -19.86 12.96 10.36
C HIS A 15 -19.93 14.47 10.62
N TYR A 16 -20.62 15.21 9.74
CA TYR A 16 -20.77 16.65 9.90
C TYR A 16 -21.95 16.97 10.81
N VAL A 17 -21.70 17.73 11.88
CA VAL A 17 -22.75 18.18 12.81
C VAL A 17 -23.08 19.64 12.53
N TYR A 18 -24.26 19.87 11.94
CA TYR A 18 -24.71 21.19 11.49
C TYR A 18 -24.74 22.26 12.59
N LYS A 19 -25.11 21.90 13.82
CA LYS A 19 -25.28 22.86 14.94
C LYS A 19 -23.98 23.58 15.32
N TYR A 20 -22.83 22.93 15.18
CA TYR A 20 -21.54 23.46 15.62
C TYR A 20 -20.53 23.63 14.47
N ALA A 21 -20.97 23.41 13.22
CA ALA A 21 -20.14 23.50 12.01
C ALA A 21 -18.81 22.73 12.11
N TRP A 22 -18.83 21.55 12.74
CA TRP A 22 -17.65 20.71 12.96
C TRP A 22 -17.89 19.27 12.48
N CYS A 23 -16.80 18.55 12.19
CA CYS A 23 -16.82 17.14 11.79
C CYS A 23 -16.32 16.25 12.92
N GLU A 24 -17.09 15.24 13.27
CA GLU A 24 -16.70 14.18 14.19
C GLU A 24 -16.11 13.00 13.40
N LYS A 25 -15.02 12.41 13.90
CA LYS A 25 -14.48 11.16 13.34
C LYS A 25 -15.28 9.98 13.90
N CYS A 26 -15.99 9.28 13.02
CA CYS A 26 -16.71 8.07 13.36
C CYS A 26 -16.07 6.86 12.69
N CYS A 27 -16.29 5.68 13.27
CA CYS A 27 -15.88 4.42 12.68
C CYS A 27 -17.00 3.38 12.76
N ARG A 28 -17.12 2.55 11.72
CA ARG A 28 -18.03 1.40 11.70
C ARG A 28 -17.25 0.14 11.37
N ASN A 29 -17.52 -0.92 12.12
CA ASN A 29 -16.98 -2.24 11.86
C ASN A 29 -17.92 -2.98 10.91
N MET A 30 -17.42 -3.39 9.75
CA MET A 30 -18.19 -4.13 8.76
C MET A 30 -17.52 -5.48 8.47
N PRO A 31 -18.23 -6.60 8.63
CA PRO A 31 -17.72 -7.90 8.25
C PRO A 31 -17.85 -8.09 6.74
N MET A 32 -16.85 -8.77 6.17
CA MET A 32 -16.71 -8.89 4.73
C MET A 32 -16.14 -10.27 4.36
N TYR A 33 -16.62 -10.82 3.24
CA TYR A 33 -16.12 -12.07 2.70
C TYR A 33 -14.78 -11.91 1.99
N LEU A 34 -13.83 -12.77 2.36
CA LEU A 34 -12.51 -12.90 1.76
C LEU A 34 -12.50 -14.08 0.79
N PHE A 35 -12.29 -13.80 -0.50
CA PHE A 35 -12.07 -14.87 -1.47
C PHE A 35 -10.76 -15.63 -1.17
N PRO A 36 -10.72 -16.96 -1.40
CA PRO A 36 -9.52 -17.79 -1.17
C PRO A 36 -8.25 -17.35 -1.92
N CYS A 37 -8.42 -16.54 -2.97
CA CYS A 37 -7.33 -15.98 -3.77
C CYS A 37 -6.47 -14.97 -2.97
N PHE A 38 -7.03 -14.34 -1.94
CA PHE A 38 -6.37 -13.28 -1.18
C PHE A 38 -5.76 -13.85 0.10
N ARG A 39 -4.64 -14.58 -0.04
CA ARG A 39 -3.92 -15.21 1.09
C ARG A 39 -2.92 -14.28 1.79
N ASP A 40 -2.44 -13.26 1.07
CA ASP A 40 -1.36 -12.38 1.54
C ASP A 40 -1.87 -11.16 2.34
N THR A 41 -3.17 -11.14 2.62
CA THR A 41 -3.83 -10.02 3.28
C THR A 41 -3.47 -9.97 4.76
N GLN A 42 -2.99 -8.84 5.24
CA GLN A 42 -2.59 -8.61 6.62
C GLN A 42 -3.46 -7.54 7.31
N ILE A 43 -3.37 -7.50 8.63
CA ILE A 43 -3.99 -6.46 9.45
C ILE A 43 -3.33 -5.11 9.13
N GLY A 44 -4.13 -4.08 8.89
CA GLY A 44 -3.66 -2.75 8.49
C GLY A 44 -3.50 -2.54 6.97
N ASP A 45 -3.85 -3.54 6.15
CA ASP A 45 -3.92 -3.33 4.70
C ASP A 45 -5.19 -2.56 4.31
N ILE A 46 -5.10 -1.80 3.21
CA ILE A 46 -6.21 -1.03 2.67
C ILE A 46 -6.94 -1.90 1.65
N VAL A 47 -8.24 -2.05 1.84
CA VAL A 47 -9.08 -2.91 1.01
C VAL A 47 -10.10 -2.08 0.25
N THR A 48 -10.38 -2.52 -0.98
CA THR A 48 -11.51 -2.08 -1.78
C THR A 48 -12.61 -3.12 -1.73
N VAL A 49 -13.81 -2.67 -1.37
CA VAL A 49 -14.99 -3.49 -1.11
C VAL A 49 -16.07 -3.24 -2.17
N GLU A 50 -16.85 -4.27 -2.47
CA GLU A 50 -18.10 -4.20 -3.24
C GLU A 50 -19.27 -4.75 -2.43
N GLU A 51 -20.46 -4.21 -2.68
CA GLU A 51 -21.72 -4.71 -2.14
C GLU A 51 -22.18 -5.94 -2.93
N ASP A 52 -22.60 -6.99 -2.23
CA ASP A 52 -23.12 -8.22 -2.81
C ASP A 52 -24.48 -8.56 -2.20
N GLN A 53 -25.12 -9.60 -2.73
CA GLN A 53 -26.24 -10.25 -2.08
C GLN A 53 -25.83 -10.75 -0.67
N PRO A 54 -26.79 -10.85 0.26
CA PRO A 54 -26.49 -11.34 1.60
C PRO A 54 -25.99 -12.79 1.56
N LEU A 55 -24.69 -13.00 1.85
CA LEU A 55 -24.06 -14.32 1.91
C LEU A 55 -24.30 -15.00 3.26
N SER A 56 -24.47 -14.20 4.31
CA SER A 56 -24.87 -14.65 5.65
C SER A 56 -25.64 -13.55 6.36
N LYS A 57 -26.04 -13.79 7.61
CA LYS A 57 -26.77 -12.82 8.43
C LYS A 57 -26.12 -11.43 8.53
N MET A 58 -24.78 -11.37 8.51
CA MET A 58 -24.04 -10.11 8.69
C MET A 58 -23.14 -9.75 7.50
N VAL A 59 -22.84 -10.70 6.62
CA VAL A 59 -21.88 -10.53 5.53
C VAL A 59 -22.64 -10.24 4.23
N CYS A 60 -22.57 -8.99 3.79
CA CYS A 60 -23.17 -8.50 2.53
C CYS A 60 -22.12 -7.82 1.62
N PHE A 61 -20.84 -7.94 1.95
CA PHE A 61 -19.75 -7.24 1.29
C PHE A 61 -18.65 -8.21 0.89
N ASN A 62 -18.05 -7.96 -0.27
CA ASN A 62 -17.03 -8.82 -0.88
C ASN A 62 -15.73 -8.07 -1.18
N LEU A 63 -14.60 -8.78 -1.03
CA LEU A 63 -13.27 -8.25 -1.32
C LEU A 63 -12.96 -8.26 -2.80
N LEU A 64 -12.70 -7.07 -3.35
CA LEU A 64 -12.23 -6.93 -4.73
C LEU A 64 -10.72 -6.78 -4.84
N LYS A 65 -10.14 -5.98 -3.96
CA LYS A 65 -8.71 -5.64 -4.05
C LYS A 65 -8.13 -5.35 -2.68
N ALA A 66 -7.02 -6.01 -2.37
CA ALA A 66 -6.17 -5.65 -1.24
C ALA A 66 -4.98 -4.83 -1.73
N THR A 67 -4.74 -3.69 -1.10
CA THR A 67 -3.56 -2.84 -1.31
C THR A 67 -2.73 -2.88 -0.04
N SER A 68 -1.59 -3.58 -0.09
CA SER A 68 -0.69 -3.61 1.05
C SER A 68 0.02 -2.27 1.20
N THR A 69 -0.06 -1.71 2.41
CA THR A 69 0.61 -0.44 2.78
C THR A 69 2.10 -0.63 2.99
N LYS A 70 2.52 -1.85 3.37
CA LYS A 70 3.93 -2.20 3.56
C LYS A 70 4.57 -2.53 2.21
N LYS A 71 5.04 -1.51 1.48
CA LYS A 71 6.03 -1.72 0.43
C LYS A 71 7.32 -2.21 1.10
N LYS A 72 7.48 -3.53 1.20
CA LYS A 72 8.72 -4.18 1.61
C LYS A 72 9.83 -3.74 0.65
N PHE A 73 10.59 -2.72 1.02
CA PHE A 73 11.90 -2.42 0.43
C PHE A 73 12.97 -3.46 0.83
N GLN A 74 12.55 -4.67 1.23
CA GLN A 74 13.41 -5.78 1.63
C GLN A 74 14.46 -6.12 0.57
N LYS A 75 14.10 -6.12 -0.72
CA LYS A 75 15.07 -6.48 -1.78
C LYS A 75 16.31 -5.58 -1.82
N PHE A 76 16.20 -4.31 -1.40
CA PHE A 76 17.35 -3.40 -1.32
C PHE A 76 18.12 -3.58 -0.02
N SER A 77 17.44 -3.72 1.13
CA SER A 77 18.11 -3.92 2.42
C SER A 77 18.80 -5.29 2.53
N ASP A 78 18.20 -6.33 1.97
CA ASP A 78 18.75 -7.70 1.99
C ASP A 78 19.96 -7.79 1.04
N TRP A 79 19.92 -7.07 -0.09
CA TRP A 79 21.07 -6.90 -0.98
C TRP A 79 22.19 -6.09 -0.31
N MET A 80 21.87 -4.99 0.38
CA MET A 80 22.84 -4.19 1.14
C MET A 80 23.50 -5.01 2.25
N SER A 81 22.73 -5.80 3.01
CA SER A 81 23.26 -6.68 4.08
C SER A 81 24.13 -7.82 3.53
N ALA A 82 23.74 -8.43 2.40
CA ALA A 82 24.54 -9.47 1.75
C ALA A 82 25.84 -8.93 1.13
N HIS A 83 25.86 -7.66 0.69
CA HIS A 83 27.06 -7.00 0.17
C HIS A 83 27.96 -6.43 1.27
N PHE A 84 27.42 -5.99 2.42
CA PHE A 84 28.22 -5.38 3.49
C PHE A 84 29.22 -6.36 4.12
N LEU A 85 28.88 -7.65 4.24
CA LEU A 85 29.82 -8.68 4.75
C LEU A 85 30.88 -9.10 3.72
N LYS A 86 30.68 -8.84 2.42
CA LYS A 86 31.65 -9.15 1.36
C LYS A 86 32.60 -7.99 1.06
N CYS A 87 32.29 -6.77 1.53
CA CYS A 87 33.00 -5.56 1.13
C CYS A 87 34.07 -5.04 2.11
N ASN A 88 34.33 -5.69 3.25
CA ASN A 88 35.43 -5.23 4.13
C ASN A 88 36.84 -5.39 3.53
N LYS A 89 36.99 -6.13 2.41
CA LYS A 89 38.25 -6.22 1.65
C LYS A 89 38.27 -5.37 0.37
N LEU A 90 37.12 -4.85 -0.07
CA LEU A 90 36.96 -4.10 -1.33
C LEU A 90 36.70 -2.59 -1.12
N TYR A 91 36.36 -2.16 0.11
CA TYR A 91 35.98 -0.76 0.41
C TYR A 91 37.11 0.25 0.17
N LEU A 92 38.39 -0.18 0.25
CA LEU A 92 39.54 0.69 -0.02
C LEU A 92 39.80 0.89 -1.53
N MET A 93 39.39 -0.04 -2.39
CA MET A 93 39.58 0.06 -3.85
C MET A 93 38.46 0.86 -4.55
N CYS A 94 37.23 0.84 -4.00
CA CYS A 94 36.07 1.51 -4.60
C CYS A 94 36.04 3.03 -4.35
N TYR A 95 36.62 3.52 -3.25
CA TYR A 95 36.64 4.96 -2.94
C TYR A 95 37.53 5.77 -3.91
N ALA A 96 38.49 5.11 -4.57
CA ALA A 96 39.31 5.72 -5.63
C ALA A 96 38.58 5.82 -6.98
N LEU A 97 37.62 4.92 -7.26
CA LEU A 97 36.86 4.92 -8.51
C LEU A 97 35.62 5.84 -8.47
N SER A 98 35.09 6.11 -7.27
CA SER A 98 33.87 6.92 -7.07
C SER A 98 34.11 8.42 -7.29
N THR A 99 35.31 8.93 -6.99
CA THR A 99 35.71 10.31 -7.29
C THR A 99 35.82 10.55 -8.80
N LEU A 100 36.29 9.55 -9.56
CA LEU A 100 36.45 9.63 -11.02
C LEU A 100 35.10 9.57 -11.76
N LEU A 101 34.12 8.79 -11.26
CA LEU A 101 32.81 8.64 -11.89
C LEU A 101 31.86 9.81 -11.61
N ASN A 102 32.04 10.52 -10.50
CA ASN A 102 31.23 11.70 -10.17
C ASN A 102 31.58 12.92 -11.03
N ALA A 103 32.79 12.97 -11.61
CA ALA A 103 33.19 13.96 -12.62
C ALA A 103 32.50 13.74 -13.99
N LEU A 104 32.06 12.51 -14.30
CA LEU A 104 31.40 12.16 -15.57
C LEU A 104 29.86 12.31 -15.52
N LYS A 105 29.26 12.42 -14.34
CA LYS A 105 27.80 12.53 -14.16
C LYS A 105 27.25 13.96 -14.22
N THR A 106 28.11 14.97 -14.38
CA THR A 106 27.72 16.39 -14.52
C THR A 106 27.23 16.76 -15.93
N LEU A 107 27.30 15.87 -16.92
CA LEU A 107 26.90 16.16 -18.31
C LEU A 107 25.57 15.53 -18.77
N GLY A 108 24.82 14.83 -17.91
CA GLY A 108 23.77 13.90 -18.39
C GLY A 108 22.40 13.92 -17.68
N LYS A 109 21.90 15.06 -17.19
CA LYS A 109 20.64 15.11 -16.40
C LYS A 109 19.48 15.96 -16.94
N ASP A 110 19.44 16.27 -18.24
CA ASP A 110 18.37 17.12 -18.79
C ASP A 110 17.27 16.41 -19.61
N LEU A 111 17.20 15.07 -19.68
CA LEU A 111 16.26 14.38 -20.59
C LEU A 111 15.29 13.35 -19.97
N LEU A 112 14.88 13.52 -18.71
CA LEU A 112 13.84 12.64 -18.12
C LEU A 112 12.75 13.35 -17.32
N ARG A 113 12.37 14.56 -17.75
CA ARG A 113 11.29 15.35 -17.13
C ARG A 113 9.95 15.32 -17.90
N GLU A 114 9.77 14.43 -18.88
CA GLU A 114 8.58 14.46 -19.76
C GLU A 114 7.59 13.27 -19.66
N LYS A 115 7.84 12.22 -18.86
CA LYS A 115 6.91 11.05 -18.80
C LYS A 115 5.90 11.03 -17.64
N LYS A 116 5.73 12.15 -16.91
CA LYS A 116 4.70 12.29 -15.85
C LYS A 116 3.34 12.80 -16.39
N LYS A 117 2.79 12.14 -17.41
CA LYS A 117 1.36 12.25 -17.75
C LYS A 117 0.78 10.88 -18.11
N LYS A 118 0.72 9.96 -17.14
CA LYS A 118 -0.18 8.81 -17.24
C LYS A 118 -1.52 9.17 -16.60
N LYS A 119 -2.51 9.37 -17.48
CA LYS A 119 -3.94 9.57 -17.23
C LYS A 119 -4.43 8.72 -16.04
N LYS A 120 -4.89 9.36 -14.97
CA LYS A 120 -5.76 8.71 -13.98
C LYS A 120 -7.15 8.57 -14.60
N LYS A 121 -7.50 7.37 -15.08
CA LYS A 121 -8.91 6.98 -15.24
C LYS A 121 -9.48 6.77 -13.84
N LYS A 122 -10.50 7.53 -13.47
CA LYS A 122 -11.37 7.21 -12.32
C LYS A 122 -12.29 6.07 -12.77
N PRO A 123 -12.33 4.90 -12.12
CA PRO A 123 -13.49 4.05 -12.24
C PRO A 123 -14.61 4.64 -11.37
N ALA A 124 -15.72 4.95 -12.02
CA ALA A 124 -17.01 5.20 -11.37
C ALA A 124 -17.62 3.83 -11.07
N THR A 125 -17.59 3.45 -9.80
CA THR A 125 -18.26 2.28 -9.22
C THR A 125 -18.12 2.43 -7.70
N SER A 126 -19.12 2.00 -6.94
CA SER A 126 -19.36 2.28 -5.52
C SER A 126 -18.33 1.65 -4.59
N TYR A 127 -17.07 2.08 -4.69
CA TYR A 127 -15.95 1.45 -3.99
C TYR A 127 -15.68 2.09 -2.65
N ILE A 128 -15.86 1.32 -1.59
CA ILE A 128 -15.52 1.70 -0.23
C ILE A 128 -14.06 1.32 0.03
N ILE A 129 -13.28 2.28 0.52
CA ILE A 129 -11.88 2.09 0.91
C ILE A 129 -11.84 2.01 2.43
N ALA A 130 -11.35 0.90 2.97
CA ALA A 130 -11.34 0.69 4.40
C ALA A 130 -10.18 -0.23 4.85
N ILE A 131 -9.87 -0.21 6.15
CA ILE A 131 -8.66 -0.84 6.71
C ILE A 131 -9.03 -2.14 7.44
N ILE A 132 -8.23 -3.18 7.26
CA ILE A 132 -8.43 -4.47 7.95
C ILE A 132 -8.02 -4.39 9.42
N GLN A 133 -8.86 -4.93 10.32
CA GLN A 133 -8.54 -5.19 11.72
C GLN A 133 -8.18 -6.66 12.00
#